data_AF-A0A945XWG3-F1
#
_entry.id   AF-A0A945XWG3-F1
#
_cell.length_a   1.000
_cell.length_b   1.000
_cell.length_c   1.000
_cell.angle_alpha   90.00
_cell.angle_beta   90.00
_cell.angle_gamma   90.00
#
_symmetry.space_group_name_H-M   'P 1'
#
loop_
_entity.id
_entity.type
_entity.pdbx_description
1 polymer ?
#
loop_
_entity_poly.entity_id
_entity_poly.type
_entity_poly.pdbx_seq_one_letter_code
_entity_poly.pdbx_strand_id
1 'polypeptide(L)' 'MSDELWRLSACEAAQGIRDKRFSAEELVSSVTQRIAEHNPRLNAIVLDLGE' A
#
# COMPACT_ATOMS: atom_id res chain seq x y z
N MET A 1 -12.18 -6.74 -4.64
CA MET A 1 -10.84 -6.98 -5.18
C MET A 1 -10.13 -5.64 -5.09
N SER A 2 -9.48 -5.38 -3.97
CA SER A 2 -8.52 -4.29 -3.87
C SER A 2 -7.49 -4.56 -4.96
N ASP A 3 -7.47 -3.73 -6.00
CA ASP A 3 -6.45 -3.82 -7.04
C ASP A 3 -5.09 -3.96 -6.35
N GLU A 4 -4.18 -4.77 -6.90
CA GLU A 4 -2.86 -5.03 -6.34
C GLU A 4 -1.97 -3.78 -6.42
N LEU A 5 -2.46 -2.62 -5.96
CA LEU A 5 -1.84 -1.31 -6.00
C LEU A 5 -0.47 -1.33 -5.31
N TRP A 6 -0.28 -2.19 -4.31
CA TRP A 6 1.02 -2.43 -3.67
C TRP A 6 2.11 -2.92 -4.65
N ARG A 7 1.75 -3.47 -5.81
CA ARG A 7 2.70 -3.94 -6.85
C ARG A 7 3.17 -2.83 -7.79
N LEU A 8 2.51 -1.67 -7.78
CA LEU A 8 2.87 -0.56 -8.63
C LEU A 8 4.24 0.01 -8.23
N SER A 9 5.00 0.47 -9.22
CA SER A 9 6.16 1.32 -8.96
C SER A 9 5.73 2.67 -8.39
N ALA A 10 6.67 3.38 -7.76
CA ALA A 10 6.41 4.73 -7.24
C ALA A 10 5.91 5.70 -8.33
N CYS A 11 6.42 5.58 -9.56
CA CYS A 11 6.00 6.40 -10.70
C CYS A 11 4.55 6.10 -11.12
N GLU A 12 4.19 4.82 -11.22
CA GLU A 12 2.83 4.39 -11.60
C GLU A 12 1.81 4.75 -10.53
N ALA A 13 2.16 4.58 -9.25
CA ALA A 13 1.34 4.97 -8.12
C ALA A 13 1.08 6.48 -8.10
N ALA A 14 2.14 7.30 -8.22
CA ALA A 14 2.01 8.75 -8.25
C ALA A 14 1.18 9.22 -9.46
N GLN A 15 1.37 8.60 -10.62
CA GLN A 15 0.60 8.92 -11.81
C GLN A 15 -0.87 8.52 -11.67
N GLY A 16 -1.16 7.33 -11.12
CA GLY A 16 -2.52 6.86 -10.89
C GLY A 16 -3.34 7.76 -9.96
N ILE A 17 -2.70 8.30 -8.91
CA ILE A 17 -3.34 9.27 -8.01
C ILE A 17 -3.62 10.58 -8.74
N ARG A 18 -2.65 11.13 -9.50
CA ARG A 18 -2.84 12.37 -10.26
C ARG A 18 -3.95 12.25 -11.30
N ASP A 19 -4.03 11.10 -11.95
CA ASP A 19 -5.06 10.78 -12.94
C ASP A 19 -6.42 10.40 -12.31
N LYS A 20 -6.50 10.37 -10.97
CA LYS A 20 -7.70 10.00 -10.20
C LYS A 20 -8.23 8.60 -10.53
N ARG A 21 -7.33 7.67 -10.89
CA ARG A 21 -7.67 6.26 -11.12
C ARG A 21 -7.96 5.52 -9.81
N PHE A 22 -7.31 5.95 -8.74
CA PHE A 22 -7.52 5.53 -7.35
C PHE A 22 -7.02 6.65 -6.43
N SER A 23 -7.46 6.63 -5.18
CA SER A 23 -7.07 7.57 -4.15
C SER A 23 -5.75 7.16 -3.46
N ALA A 24 -5.13 8.13 -2.77
CA ALA A 24 -3.99 7.85 -1.92
C ALA A 24 -4.36 6.90 -0.76
N GLU A 25 -5.58 7.01 -0.23
CA GLU A 25 -6.09 6.15 0.84
C GLU A 25 -6.20 4.69 0.38
N GLU A 26 -6.74 4.45 -0.82
CA GLU A 26 -6.81 3.11 -1.41
C GLU A 26 -5.42 2.50 -1.62
N LEU A 27 -4.45 3.29 -2.08
CA LEU A 27 -3.07 2.83 -2.23
C LEU A 27 -2.43 2.45 -0.88
N VAL A 28 -2.56 3.32 0.14
CA VAL A 28 -1.99 3.05 1.47
C VAL A 28 -2.63 1.81 2.08
N SER A 29 -3.96 1.68 2.00
CA SER A 29 -4.70 0.51 2.48
C SER A 29 -4.23 -0.80 1.82
N SER A 30 -4.00 -0.77 0.49
CA SER A 30 -3.44 -1.93 -0.24
C SER A 30 -2.05 -2.34 0.27
N VAL A 31 -1.18 -1.38 0.58
CA VAL A 31 0.17 -1.65 1.08
C VAL A 31 0.16 -2.12 2.54
N THR A 32 -0.61 -1.46 3.41
CA THR A 32 -0.69 -1.80 4.83
C THR A 32 -1.34 -3.16 5.06
N GLN A 33 -2.34 -3.53 4.27
CA GLN A 33 -2.91 -4.88 4.29
C GLN A 33 -1.84 -5.94 4.03
N ARG A 34 -1.02 -5.76 2.98
CA ARG A 34 0.08 -6.68 2.68
C ARG A 34 1.14 -6.74 3.78
N ILE A 35 1.43 -5.59 4.40
CA ILE A 35 2.31 -5.52 5.56
C ILE A 35 1.76 -6.37 6.70
N ALA A 36 0.48 -6.20 7.06
CA ALA A 36 -0.17 -6.97 8.11
C ALA A 36 -0.12 -8.48 7.84
N GLU A 37 -0.28 -8.89 6.58
CA GLU A 37 -0.21 -10.30 6.16
C GLU A 37 1.19 -10.93 6.29
N HIS A 38 2.27 -10.15 6.10
CA HIS A 38 3.63 -10.71 5.98
C HIS A 38 4.58 -10.33 7.12
N ASN A 39 4.38 -9.18 7.75
CA ASN A 39 5.26 -8.68 8.81
C ASN A 39 5.36 -9.63 10.02
N PRO A 40 4.32 -10.38 10.44
CA PRO A 40 4.47 -11.35 11.54
C PRO A 40 5.54 -12.42 11.29
N ARG A 41 5.81 -12.77 10.03
CA ARG A 41 6.85 -13.72 9.64
C ARG A 41 8.20 -13.05 9.37
N LEU A 42 8.19 -11.86 8.77
CA LEU A 42 9.40 -11.16 8.35
C LEU A 42 10.04 -10.33 9.46
N ASN A 43 9.23 -9.83 10.40
CA ASN A 43 9.62 -8.92 11.46
C ASN A 43 10.45 -7.72 10.95
N ALA A 44 10.00 -7.11 9.84
CA ALA A 44 10.71 -6.02 9.17
C ALA A 44 10.25 -4.63 9.63
N ILE A 45 9.04 -4.54 10.19
CA ILE A 45 8.44 -3.31 10.69
C ILE A 45 8.18 -3.49 12.19
N VAL A 46 8.71 -2.57 12.99
CA VAL A 46 8.70 -2.64 14.46
C VAL A 46 7.82 -1.58 15.12
N LEU A 47 7.32 -0.62 14.32
CA LEU A 47 6.43 0.46 14.76
C LEU A 47 5.39 0.68 13.66
N ASP A 48 4.12 0.54 14.03
CA ASP A 48 3.01 0.97 13.21
C ASP A 48 2.57 2.37 13.66
N LEU A 49 2.35 3.27 12.69
CA LEU A 49 1.88 4.65 12.92
C LEU A 49 0.45 4.84 12.40
N GLY A 50 -0.20 3.77 11.94
CA GLY A 50 -1.58 3.77 11.47
C GLY A 50 -2.64 3.53 12.57
N GLU A 51 -2.20 3.21 13.80
CA GLU A 51 -3.05 3.13 15.01
C GLU A 51 -3.11 4.46 15.77
#